data_AF-G3HXS3-F1
#
_entry.id   AF-G3HXS3-F1
#
_cell.length_a   1.000
_cell.length_b   1.000
_cell.length_c   1.000
_cell.angle_alpha   90.00
_cell.angle_beta   90.00
_cell.angle_gamma   90.00
#
_symmetry.space_group_name_H-M   'P 1'
#
loop_
_entity.id
_entity.type
_entity.pdbx_description
1 polymer ?
#
loop_
_entity_poly.entity_id
_entity_poly.type
_entity_poly.pdbx_seq_one_letter_code
_entity_poly.pdbx_strand_id
1 'polypeptide(L)'
;MDSVLSSREGYGKRPNSALAFPRIEHKETENKPPMEVIVEEGGENKPRKTKLKDLSDKEEGAKGYQRNDNEKPRTSPVPACQDHNKAGQKSFLFDKRPLSPEINAFKQEEYSQTLLKQMESKREKEIKQRQNRELMDRLEQVQLTEELAAQRAQYLKEKMEETQYYKRALDAQVKNKPSQLPMFEPDSAEPIFGKNEGEMEAEKRKREQSCMKHQMEAAASLKRNTILNQIVDQRRDLQMLQRTQREHLADRAAEADRMNRIHQCLQEDWDRSLSMKRQRDLEEKAFERASDKLFLLDQCEKYRRCRQCQRRTSNVGESNVWPLNKFLQGSRLLV
;
A
#
# COMPACT_ATOMS: atom_id res chain seq x y z
N MET A 1 -16.64 -9.64 -59.95
CA MET A 1 -16.58 -11.10 -60.12
C MET A 1 -15.29 -11.55 -59.49
N ASP A 2 -15.37 -11.73 -58.17
CA ASP A 2 -14.27 -12.21 -57.35
C ASP A 2 -14.12 -13.71 -57.58
N SER A 3 -12.89 -14.14 -57.87
CA SER A 3 -12.50 -15.55 -57.82
C SER A 3 -11.50 -15.74 -56.69
N VAL A 4 -11.73 -16.82 -55.96
CA VAL A 4 -11.30 -17.10 -54.60
C VAL A 4 -10.09 -18.06 -54.61
N LEU A 5 -9.34 -18.05 -53.49
CA LEU A 5 -8.37 -19.05 -53.00
C LEU A 5 -6.94 -18.93 -53.59
N SER A 6 -5.84 -19.08 -52.84
CA SER A 6 -5.60 -20.00 -51.72
C SER A 6 -4.28 -19.69 -50.97
N SER A 7 -4.34 -19.78 -49.63
CA SER A 7 -3.35 -20.30 -48.66
C SER A 7 -1.89 -19.81 -48.63
N ARG A 8 -1.42 -19.34 -47.45
CA ARG A 8 -0.69 -20.16 -46.44
C ARG A 8 0.13 -19.32 -45.44
N GLU A 9 -0.09 -19.62 -44.16
CA GLU A 9 0.75 -19.52 -42.95
C GLU A 9 1.75 -18.36 -42.76
N GLY A 10 1.53 -17.63 -41.66
CA GLY A 10 2.54 -16.81 -40.99
C GLY A 10 2.02 -16.36 -39.63
N TYR A 11 2.33 -17.13 -38.59
CA TYR A 11 1.98 -16.83 -37.19
C TYR A 11 2.45 -15.43 -36.81
N GLY A 12 1.50 -14.51 -36.60
CA GLY A 12 1.76 -13.18 -36.08
C GLY A 12 2.26 -13.25 -34.64
N LYS A 13 3.56 -13.04 -34.45
CA LYS A 13 4.18 -12.76 -33.15
C LYS A 13 3.54 -11.49 -32.58
N ARG A 14 2.93 -11.58 -31.40
CA ARG A 14 2.66 -10.42 -30.55
C ARG A 14 3.99 -9.83 -30.06
N PRO A 15 4.19 -8.50 -30.06
CA PRO A 15 5.31 -7.92 -29.35
C PRO A 15 5.02 -8.02 -27.84
N ASN A 16 5.68 -8.96 -27.17
CA ASN A 16 5.82 -8.95 -25.72
C ASN A 16 6.71 -7.76 -25.35
N SER A 17 6.13 -6.66 -24.87
CA SER A 17 6.89 -5.60 -24.21
C SER A 17 7.28 -6.10 -22.80
N ALA A 18 8.29 -6.96 -22.74
CA ALA A 18 8.98 -7.25 -21.49
C ALA A 18 9.88 -6.04 -21.18
N LEU A 19 9.43 -5.17 -20.29
CA LEU A 19 10.32 -4.26 -19.58
C LEU A 19 11.20 -5.13 -18.67
N ALA A 20 12.36 -5.53 -19.20
CA ALA A 20 13.39 -6.18 -18.41
C ALA A 20 14.03 -5.12 -17.50
N PHE A 21 13.66 -5.14 -16.22
CA PHE A 21 14.40 -4.41 -15.20
C PHE A 21 15.82 -4.98 -15.11
N PRO A 22 16.86 -4.14 -14.91
CA PRO A 22 18.21 -4.60 -14.70
C PRO A 22 18.27 -5.56 -13.51
N ARG A 23 18.75 -6.78 -13.75
CA ARG A 23 18.99 -7.79 -12.72
C ARG A 23 20.14 -7.30 -11.85
N ILE A 24 19.87 -7.04 -10.57
CA ILE A 24 20.90 -6.72 -9.59
C ILE A 24 21.69 -8.00 -9.32
N GLU A 25 22.93 -8.05 -9.81
CA GLU A 25 23.88 -9.08 -9.43
C GLU A 25 24.32 -8.83 -7.99
N HIS A 26 24.04 -9.78 -7.10
CA HIS A 26 24.57 -9.78 -5.75
C HIS A 26 26.08 -10.02 -5.83
N LYS A 27 26.87 -8.96 -5.71
CA LYS A 27 28.30 -9.07 -5.44
C LYS A 27 28.47 -9.72 -4.08
N GLU A 28 29.18 -10.84 -4.06
CA GLU A 28 29.67 -11.48 -2.84
C GLU A 28 30.49 -10.45 -2.05
N THR A 29 29.95 -9.96 -0.95
CA THR A 29 30.68 -9.10 -0.03
C THR A 29 31.50 -9.98 0.89
N GLU A 30 32.83 -9.87 0.79
CA GLU A 30 33.77 -10.45 1.74
C GLU A 30 33.35 -10.12 3.19
N ASN A 31 33.22 -11.18 3.98
CA ASN A 31 32.83 -11.14 5.38
C ASN A 31 33.84 -10.33 6.21
N LYS A 32 33.41 -9.16 6.70
CA LYS A 32 34.12 -8.44 7.75
C LYS A 32 33.77 -9.07 9.11
N PRO A 33 34.74 -9.35 9.99
CA PRO A 33 34.43 -9.83 11.33
C PRO A 33 33.73 -8.75 12.16
N PRO A 34 32.83 -9.13 13.07
CA PRO A 34 32.13 -8.18 13.95
C PRO A 34 33.11 -7.58 14.97
N MET A 35 32.97 -6.27 15.24
CA MET A 35 33.75 -5.59 16.28
C MET A 35 33.40 -6.16 17.66
N GLU A 36 34.42 -6.65 18.37
CA GLU A 36 34.31 -6.99 19.79
C GLU A 36 34.28 -5.71 20.64
N VAL A 37 33.28 -5.64 21.52
CA VAL A 37 33.18 -4.65 22.59
C VAL A 37 34.09 -5.09 23.72
N ILE A 38 35.12 -4.30 24.01
CA ILE A 38 36.01 -4.51 25.16
C ILE A 38 35.22 -4.15 26.42
N VAL A 39 34.92 -5.16 27.25
CA VAL A 39 34.50 -4.98 28.65
C VAL A 39 35.77 -4.73 29.45
N GLU A 40 35.93 -3.53 30.02
CA GLU A 40 36.93 -3.28 31.06
C GLU A 40 36.51 -4.01 32.35
N GLU A 41 37.29 -5.01 32.75
CA GLU A 41 37.29 -5.50 34.12
C GLU A 41 38.16 -4.58 34.99
N GLY A 42 37.55 -4.00 36.01
CA GLY A 42 38.25 -3.22 37.02
C GLY A 42 37.43 -3.00 38.29
N GLY A 43 37.77 -3.75 39.35
CA GLY A 43 37.78 -3.24 40.72
C GLY A 43 36.51 -3.43 41.57
N GLU A 44 36.63 -4.32 42.55
CA GLU A 44 35.72 -4.54 43.67
C GLU A 44 35.38 -3.25 44.44
N ASN A 45 34.10 -3.06 44.85
CA ASN A 45 33.74 -2.44 46.15
C ASN A 45 32.22 -2.50 46.48
N LYS A 46 31.90 -3.35 47.47
CA LYS A 46 30.79 -3.36 48.47
C LYS A 46 29.30 -3.20 48.05
N PRO A 47 28.39 -4.04 48.58
CA PRO A 47 26.96 -3.94 48.32
C PRO A 47 26.27 -2.95 49.28
N ARG A 48 25.63 -1.90 48.74
CA ARG A 48 24.61 -1.13 49.47
C ARG A 48 23.23 -1.67 49.13
N LYS A 49 22.60 -2.29 50.13
CA LYS A 49 21.17 -2.57 50.21
C LYS A 49 20.38 -1.26 50.11
N THR A 50 19.42 -1.17 49.20
CA THR A 50 18.21 -0.35 49.40
C THR A 50 17.05 -0.90 48.59
N LYS A 51 16.25 -1.71 49.30
CA LYS A 51 14.77 -1.74 49.35
C LYS A 51 14.01 -1.69 48.01
N LEU A 52 13.60 -2.89 47.60
CA LEU A 52 12.28 -3.15 47.00
C LEU A 52 11.19 -2.45 47.84
N LYS A 53 10.29 -1.73 47.18
CA LYS A 53 9.01 -1.34 47.76
C LYS A 53 7.94 -1.48 46.68
N ASP A 54 7.23 -2.60 46.75
CA ASP A 54 5.93 -2.77 46.11
C ASP A 54 4.92 -1.80 46.72
N LEU A 55 4.22 -1.06 45.87
CA LEU A 55 2.85 -0.57 46.01
C LEU A 55 2.33 -0.44 44.56
N SER A 56 1.59 -1.41 44.03
CA SER A 56 0.13 -1.54 44.10
C SER A 56 -0.63 -0.23 43.78
N ASP A 57 -1.36 -0.32 42.68
CA ASP A 57 -2.59 0.40 42.32
C ASP A 57 -2.51 1.89 42.01
N LYS A 58 -2.53 2.19 40.70
CA LYS A 58 -3.50 3.10 40.06
C LYS A 58 -3.36 3.01 38.55
N GLU A 59 -4.30 2.27 37.93
CA GLU A 59 -4.73 2.53 36.57
C GLU A 59 -5.22 3.98 36.47
N GLU A 60 -4.72 4.75 35.52
CA GLU A 60 -5.43 5.91 34.98
C GLU A 60 -4.79 6.32 33.63
N GLY A 61 -5.60 6.33 32.57
CA GLY A 61 -5.39 7.27 31.46
C GLY A 61 -5.03 6.72 30.08
N ALA A 62 -5.66 5.63 29.63
CA ALA A 62 -5.79 5.39 28.20
C ALA A 62 -6.58 6.54 27.54
N LYS A 63 -5.93 7.40 26.75
CA LYS A 63 -6.60 8.36 25.86
C LYS A 63 -7.16 7.62 24.65
N GLY A 64 -8.21 6.84 24.88
CA GLY A 64 -9.16 6.44 23.86
C GLY A 64 -10.00 7.65 23.45
N TYR A 65 -10.16 7.85 22.15
CA TYR A 65 -11.14 8.78 21.61
C TYR A 65 -12.54 8.36 22.07
N GLN A 66 -13.13 9.14 22.99
CA GLN A 66 -14.53 9.00 23.36
C GLN A 66 -15.39 9.45 22.18
N ARG A 67 -16.23 8.53 21.69
CA ARG A 67 -17.33 8.81 20.79
C ARG A 67 -18.44 9.44 21.62
N ASN A 68 -18.71 10.72 21.41
CA ASN A 68 -19.86 11.40 22.03
C ASN A 68 -21.13 10.95 21.31
N ASP A 69 -21.82 9.96 21.88
CA ASP A 69 -23.22 9.68 21.58
C ASP A 69 -24.09 10.62 22.44
N ASN A 70 -24.31 11.85 21.98
CA ASN A 70 -25.39 12.73 22.44
C ASN A 70 -25.51 13.99 21.58
N GLU A 71 -26.03 13.84 20.36
CA GLU A 71 -26.75 14.94 19.69
C GLU A 71 -28.11 14.42 19.21
N LYS A 72 -29.12 14.67 20.05
CA LYS A 72 -30.52 14.61 19.63
C LYS A 72 -30.75 15.66 18.55
N PRO A 73 -31.32 15.32 17.38
CA PRO A 73 -31.79 16.31 16.44
C PRO A 73 -32.95 17.08 17.09
N ARG A 74 -32.84 18.41 17.20
CA ARG A 74 -33.97 19.29 17.48
C ARG A 74 -34.93 19.25 16.30
N THR A 75 -35.94 18.39 16.38
CA THR A 75 -37.12 18.46 15.53
C THR A 75 -38.01 19.60 16.05
N SER A 76 -38.09 20.67 15.27
CA SER A 76 -39.17 21.66 15.36
C SER A 76 -40.54 20.98 15.14
N PRO A 77 -41.59 21.32 15.90
CA PRO A 77 -42.88 20.66 15.80
C PRO A 77 -43.59 21.08 14.51
N VAL A 78 -43.64 20.15 13.54
CA VAL A 78 -44.58 20.22 12.42
C VAL A 78 -45.97 19.86 12.97
N PRO A 79 -47.03 20.62 12.64
CA PRO A 79 -48.36 20.33 13.15
C PRO A 79 -48.84 18.96 12.66
N ALA A 80 -49.47 18.22 13.57
CA ALA A 80 -50.04 16.91 13.33
C ALA A 80 -51.17 17.00 12.28
N CYS A 81 -50.96 16.39 11.12
CA CYS A 81 -52.06 16.00 10.25
C CYS A 81 -52.64 14.71 10.80
N GLN A 82 -53.78 14.83 11.49
CA GLN A 82 -54.74 13.75 11.62
C GLN A 82 -55.33 13.45 10.24
N ASP A 83 -55.86 12.23 10.07
CA ASP A 83 -56.51 11.70 8.86
C ASP A 83 -55.63 11.02 7.82
N HIS A 84 -55.06 9.88 8.21
CA HIS A 84 -54.75 8.80 7.25
C HIS A 84 -55.71 7.64 7.42
N ASN A 85 -56.96 7.86 7.02
CA ASN A 85 -57.87 6.77 6.70
C ASN A 85 -58.85 7.14 5.57
N LYS A 86 -58.32 7.68 4.48
CA LYS A 86 -59.05 7.81 3.21
C LYS A 86 -58.11 7.78 2.02
N ALA A 87 -58.31 6.74 1.20
CA ALA A 87 -57.90 6.60 -0.18
C ALA A 87 -56.40 6.80 -0.48
N GLY A 88 -55.69 5.68 -0.67
CA GLY A 88 -54.38 5.68 -1.29
C GLY A 88 -54.42 6.33 -2.67
N GLN A 89 -54.02 7.60 -2.75
CA GLN A 89 -53.65 8.25 -3.99
C GLN A 89 -52.25 7.81 -4.35
N LYS A 90 -52.19 6.75 -5.15
CA LYS A 90 -51.03 6.37 -5.95
C LYS A 90 -50.82 7.44 -7.03
N SER A 91 -50.07 8.50 -6.75
CA SER A 91 -49.64 9.43 -7.78
C SER A 91 -48.41 8.85 -8.51
N PHE A 92 -48.63 7.83 -9.33
CA PHE A 92 -47.66 7.45 -10.36
C PHE A 92 -48.04 8.20 -11.63
N LEU A 93 -47.12 8.98 -12.20
CA LEU A 93 -47.31 9.65 -13.49
C LEU A 93 -47.45 8.68 -14.69
N PHE A 94 -47.51 7.36 -14.43
CA PHE A 94 -47.66 6.32 -15.44
C PHE A 94 -48.45 5.12 -14.88
N ASP A 95 -49.79 5.23 -14.83
CA ASP A 95 -50.69 4.17 -14.35
C ASP A 95 -50.63 2.83 -15.13
N LYS A 96 -49.93 2.79 -16.28
CA LYS A 96 -49.78 1.60 -17.12
C LYS A 96 -48.36 1.04 -17.20
N ARG A 97 -47.39 1.59 -16.47
CA ARG A 97 -46.03 1.02 -16.44
C ARG A 97 -46.04 -0.12 -15.42
N PRO A 98 -45.66 -1.36 -15.80
CA PRO A 98 -45.45 -2.40 -14.79
C PRO A 98 -44.40 -1.91 -13.79
N LEU A 99 -44.57 -2.25 -12.51
CA LEU A 99 -43.61 -1.97 -11.44
C LEU A 99 -42.27 -2.65 -11.76
N SER A 100 -41.48 -2.01 -12.61
CA SER A 100 -40.12 -2.45 -12.98
C SER A 100 -39.15 -2.55 -11.79
N PRO A 101 -39.39 -1.95 -10.60
CA PRO A 101 -38.52 -2.19 -9.44
C PRO A 101 -38.63 -3.60 -8.83
N GLU A 102 -39.83 -4.19 -8.71
CA GLU A 102 -39.99 -5.48 -8.00
C GLU A 102 -39.48 -6.68 -8.80
N ILE A 103 -39.64 -6.65 -10.13
CA ILE A 103 -39.15 -7.72 -11.03
C ILE A 103 -37.61 -7.76 -11.07
N ASN A 104 -36.95 -6.62 -10.79
CA ASN A 104 -35.50 -6.52 -10.74
C ASN A 104 -34.92 -6.62 -9.32
N ALA A 105 -35.75 -6.55 -8.28
CA ALA A 105 -35.31 -6.63 -6.88
C ALA A 105 -34.63 -7.97 -6.56
N PHE A 106 -35.21 -9.09 -7.03
CA PHE A 106 -34.60 -10.41 -6.86
C PHE A 106 -33.24 -10.52 -7.56
N LYS A 107 -33.12 -10.00 -8.78
CA LYS A 107 -31.84 -9.97 -9.52
C LYS A 107 -30.82 -9.05 -8.86
N GLN A 108 -31.28 -7.95 -8.27
CA GLN A 108 -30.42 -7.01 -7.54
C GLN A 108 -29.91 -7.63 -6.23
N GLU A 109 -30.72 -8.44 -5.55
CA GLU A 109 -30.32 -9.20 -4.37
C GLU A 109 -29.37 -10.35 -4.70
N GLU A 110 -29.59 -11.08 -5.80
CA GLU A 110 -28.62 -12.07 -6.30
C GLU A 110 -27.27 -11.41 -6.64
N TYR A 111 -27.30 -10.22 -7.26
CA TYR A 111 -26.10 -9.46 -7.57
C TYR A 111 -25.38 -9.01 -6.30
N SER A 112 -26.10 -8.52 -5.29
CA SER A 112 -25.51 -8.08 -4.02
C SER A 112 -24.91 -9.26 -3.25
N GLN A 113 -25.57 -10.42 -3.22
CA GLN A 113 -25.03 -11.65 -2.62
C GLN A 113 -23.79 -12.15 -3.35
N THR A 114 -23.77 -12.09 -4.68
CA THR A 114 -22.60 -12.47 -5.47
C THR A 114 -21.42 -11.53 -5.21
N LEU A 115 -21.68 -10.23 -5.11
CA LEU A 115 -20.67 -9.22 -4.79
C LEU A 115 -20.11 -9.42 -3.37
N LEU A 116 -20.96 -9.74 -2.39
CA LEU A 116 -20.52 -10.06 -1.02
C LEU A 116 -19.61 -11.28 -0.99
N LYS A 117 -20.00 -12.37 -1.67
CA LYS A 117 -19.16 -13.57 -1.81
C LYS A 117 -17.81 -13.28 -2.47
N GLN A 118 -17.79 -12.40 -3.48
CA GLN A 118 -16.54 -11.97 -4.12
C GLN A 118 -15.66 -11.17 -3.17
N MET A 119 -16.25 -10.27 -2.38
CA MET A 119 -15.54 -9.49 -1.37
C MET A 119 -14.96 -10.38 -0.26
N GLU A 120 -15.73 -11.36 0.22
CA GLU A 120 -15.27 -12.35 1.20
C GLU A 120 -14.13 -13.21 0.65
N SER A 121 -14.28 -13.75 -0.57
CA SER A 121 -13.21 -14.50 -1.23
C SER A 121 -11.93 -13.68 -1.41
N LYS A 122 -12.06 -12.38 -1.73
CA LYS A 122 -10.91 -11.48 -1.81
C LYS A 122 -10.24 -11.28 -0.45
N ARG A 123 -11.02 -11.03 0.61
CA ARG A 123 -10.51 -10.89 1.98
C ARG A 123 -9.82 -12.16 2.47
N GLU A 124 -10.42 -13.33 2.22
CA GLU A 124 -9.81 -14.62 2.59
C GLU A 124 -8.49 -14.86 1.87
N LYS A 125 -8.41 -14.54 0.57
CA LYS A 125 -7.15 -14.64 -0.20
C LYS A 125 -6.09 -13.72 0.35
N GLU A 126 -6.46 -12.50 0.73
CA GLU A 126 -5.54 -11.53 1.34
C GLU A 126 -5.03 -12.00 2.70
N ILE A 127 -5.92 -12.55 3.55
CA ILE A 127 -5.54 -13.14 4.84
C ILE A 127 -4.60 -14.34 4.64
N LYS A 128 -4.94 -15.27 3.74
CA LYS A 128 -4.09 -16.43 3.42
C LYS A 128 -2.74 -16.00 2.85
N GLN A 129 -2.72 -14.98 1.99
CA GLN A 129 -1.48 -14.46 1.44
C GLN A 129 -0.62 -13.83 2.54
N ARG A 130 -1.22 -13.09 3.48
CA ARG A 130 -0.51 -12.54 4.64
C ARG A 130 0.08 -13.67 5.50
N GLN A 131 -0.72 -14.68 5.84
CA GLN A 131 -0.27 -15.84 6.60
C GLN A 131 0.88 -16.59 5.90
N ASN A 132 0.80 -16.74 4.57
CA ASN A 132 1.87 -17.35 3.80
C ASN A 132 3.15 -16.52 3.84
N ARG A 133 3.06 -15.19 3.72
CA ARG A 133 4.24 -14.31 3.87
C ARG A 133 4.85 -14.46 5.26
N GLU A 134 4.04 -14.40 6.31
CA GLU A 134 4.51 -14.57 7.70
C GLU A 134 5.15 -15.96 7.92
N LEU A 135 4.63 -17.01 7.30
CA LEU A 135 5.23 -18.34 7.34
C LEU A 135 6.60 -18.37 6.65
N MET A 136 6.71 -17.76 5.46
CA MET A 136 7.97 -17.67 4.73
C MET A 136 9.01 -16.89 5.52
N ASP A 137 8.66 -15.74 6.07
CA ASP A 137 9.56 -14.91 6.87
C ASP A 137 10.09 -15.67 8.10
N ARG A 138 9.22 -16.45 8.76
CA ARG A 138 9.62 -17.30 9.90
C ARG A 138 10.55 -18.43 9.49
N LEU A 139 10.30 -19.06 8.33
CA LEU A 139 11.16 -20.11 7.81
C LEU A 139 12.55 -19.56 7.47
N GLU A 140 12.62 -18.41 6.81
CA GLU A 140 13.89 -17.72 6.52
C GLU A 140 14.65 -17.37 7.80
N GLN A 141 13.96 -16.88 8.83
CA GLN A 141 14.56 -16.60 10.13
C GLN A 141 15.14 -17.86 10.77
N VAL A 142 14.39 -18.97 10.77
CA VAL A 142 14.87 -20.25 11.33
C VAL A 142 16.10 -20.76 10.58
N GLN A 143 16.06 -20.75 9.24
CA GLN A 143 17.21 -21.15 8.41
C GLN A 143 18.45 -20.32 8.73
N LEU A 144 18.32 -18.99 8.80
CA LEU A 144 19.44 -18.11 9.15
C LEU A 144 20.01 -18.41 10.54
N THR A 145 19.15 -18.68 11.52
CA THR A 145 19.61 -19.04 12.88
C THR A 145 20.31 -20.39 12.92
N GLU A 146 19.86 -21.37 12.14
CA GLU A 146 20.50 -22.67 12.00
C GLU A 146 21.88 -22.56 11.35
N GLU A 147 22.00 -21.78 10.27
CA GLU A 147 23.27 -21.51 9.60
C GLU A 147 24.27 -20.81 10.54
N LEU A 148 23.84 -19.79 11.28
CA LEU A 148 24.68 -19.11 12.27
C LEU A 148 25.12 -20.05 13.40
N ALA A 149 24.23 -20.95 13.85
CA ALA A 149 24.57 -21.95 14.86
C ALA A 149 25.57 -22.98 14.32
N ALA A 150 25.40 -23.43 13.07
CA ALA A 150 26.32 -24.35 12.40
C ALA A 150 27.71 -23.73 12.23
N GLN A 151 27.79 -22.46 11.80
CA GLN A 151 29.04 -21.71 11.68
C GLN A 151 29.75 -21.58 13.04
N ARG A 152 29.01 -21.24 14.11
CA ARG A 152 29.58 -21.19 15.47
C ARG A 152 30.09 -22.55 15.94
N ALA A 153 29.36 -23.63 15.66
CA ALA A 153 29.78 -24.97 16.02
C ALA A 153 31.03 -25.41 15.25
N GLN A 154 31.15 -25.08 13.96
CA GLN A 154 32.36 -25.32 13.16
C GLN A 154 33.55 -24.54 13.73
N TYR A 155 33.39 -23.24 13.98
CA TYR A 155 34.44 -22.41 14.55
C TYR A 155 34.96 -22.96 15.89
N LEU A 156 34.05 -23.38 16.79
CA LEU A 156 34.44 -23.97 18.07
C LEU A 156 35.19 -25.30 17.90
N LYS A 157 34.79 -26.14 16.94
CA LYS A 157 35.50 -27.39 16.62
C LYS A 157 36.90 -27.11 16.08
N GLU A 158 37.03 -26.22 15.10
CA GLU A 158 38.32 -25.82 14.53
C GLU A 158 39.24 -25.25 15.61
N LYS A 159 38.73 -24.35 16.47
CA LYS A 159 39.51 -23.81 17.60
C LYS A 159 39.99 -24.89 18.57
N MET A 160 39.14 -25.87 18.86
CA MET A 160 39.52 -27.02 19.69
C MET A 160 40.58 -27.90 19.02
N GLU A 161 40.45 -28.16 17.71
CA GLU A 161 41.41 -28.96 16.93
C GLU A 161 42.76 -28.26 16.80
N GLU A 162 42.79 -26.95 16.52
CA GLU A 162 44.00 -26.12 16.52
C GLU A 162 44.72 -26.19 17.87
N THR A 163 43.96 -26.02 18.96
CA THR A 163 44.51 -26.07 20.32
C THR A 163 45.10 -27.45 20.63
N GLN A 164 44.41 -28.52 20.24
CA GLN A 164 44.89 -29.89 20.40
C GLN A 164 46.13 -30.17 19.54
N TYR A 165 46.16 -29.70 18.30
CA TYR A 165 47.30 -29.86 17.41
C TYR A 165 48.54 -29.17 17.98
N TYR A 166 48.39 -27.92 18.44
CA TYR A 166 49.46 -27.19 19.10
C TYR A 166 49.99 -27.91 20.34
N LYS A 167 49.09 -28.40 21.19
CA LYS A 167 49.46 -29.20 22.37
C LYS A 167 50.24 -30.45 21.98
N ARG A 168 49.79 -31.19 20.97
CA ARG A 168 50.50 -32.38 20.46
C ARG A 168 51.90 -32.05 19.94
N ALA A 169 52.06 -30.91 19.27
CA ALA A 169 53.37 -30.46 18.80
C ALA A 169 54.32 -30.15 19.96
N LEU A 170 53.85 -29.46 21.01
CA LEU A 170 54.63 -29.21 22.22
C LEU A 170 54.99 -30.51 22.96
N ASP A 171 54.03 -31.42 23.12
CA ASP A 171 54.26 -32.72 23.75
C ASP A 171 55.31 -33.53 22.98
N ALA A 172 55.31 -33.47 21.64
CA ALA A 172 56.33 -34.10 20.81
C ALA A 172 57.72 -33.44 21.00
N GLN A 173 57.78 -32.11 21.12
CA GLN A 173 59.03 -31.41 21.43
C GLN A 173 59.59 -31.80 22.80
N VAL A 174 58.72 -31.95 23.81
CA VAL A 174 59.13 -32.38 25.15
C VAL A 174 59.59 -33.85 25.15
N LYS A 175 58.90 -34.74 24.45
CA LYS A 175 59.28 -36.16 24.34
C LYS A 175 60.59 -36.36 23.59
N ASN A 176 60.84 -35.56 22.56
CA ASN A 176 62.08 -35.60 21.78
C ASN A 176 63.14 -34.65 22.33
N LYS A 177 62.96 -34.09 23.53
CA LYS A 177 63.93 -33.19 24.15
C LYS A 177 65.20 -34.00 24.43
N PRO A 178 66.33 -33.71 23.75
CA PRO A 178 67.58 -34.42 24.01
C PRO A 178 67.97 -34.21 25.48
N SER A 179 68.61 -35.22 26.05
CA SER A 179 69.19 -35.19 27.40
C SER A 179 69.86 -33.83 27.64
N GLN A 180 69.65 -33.24 28.82
CA GLN A 180 70.27 -31.96 29.15
C GLN A 180 71.75 -32.00 28.74
N LEU A 181 72.12 -31.05 27.88
CA LEU A 181 73.51 -30.88 27.47
C LEU A 181 74.37 -30.85 28.74
N PRO A 182 75.59 -31.43 28.70
CA PRO A 182 76.47 -31.47 29.85
C PRO A 182 76.59 -30.08 30.47
N MET A 183 76.55 -30.04 31.80
CA MET A 183 76.69 -28.83 32.59
C MET A 183 77.89 -28.02 32.08
N PHE A 184 77.63 -26.76 31.74
CA PHE A 184 78.58 -25.81 31.15
C PHE A 184 79.98 -25.91 31.78
N GLU A 185 80.98 -26.28 30.97
CA GLU A 185 82.38 -26.35 31.40
C GLU A 185 82.97 -24.91 31.42
N PRO A 186 83.51 -24.44 32.57
CA PRO A 186 83.92 -23.04 32.78
C PRO A 186 84.95 -22.45 31.80
N ASP A 187 85.67 -23.27 31.04
CA ASP A 187 86.81 -22.82 30.22
C ASP A 187 86.44 -22.37 28.78
N SER A 188 85.16 -22.16 28.49
CA SER A 188 84.66 -21.66 27.19
C SER A 188 84.07 -20.25 27.24
N ALA A 189 84.53 -19.42 28.18
CA ALA A 189 84.07 -18.04 28.35
C ALA A 189 84.45 -17.09 27.19
N GLU A 190 85.33 -17.51 26.27
CA GLU A 190 85.57 -16.77 25.04
C GLU A 190 84.58 -17.17 23.94
N PRO A 191 83.85 -16.22 23.32
CA PRO A 191 82.95 -16.52 22.22
C PRO A 191 83.69 -17.17 21.04
N ILE A 192 83.54 -18.49 20.88
CA ILE A 192 84.16 -19.28 19.80
C ILE A 192 83.58 -18.92 18.42
N PHE A 193 82.38 -18.34 18.37
CA PHE A 193 81.76 -17.80 17.15
C PHE A 193 81.43 -16.31 17.30
N GLY A 194 81.46 -15.60 16.18
CA GLY A 194 81.73 -14.16 16.07
C GLY A 194 80.91 -13.23 16.97
N LYS A 195 81.58 -12.20 17.49
CA LYS A 195 81.08 -11.14 18.39
C LYS A 195 79.88 -10.31 17.87
N ASN A 196 79.30 -10.65 16.72
CA ASN A 196 78.28 -9.86 16.01
C ASN A 196 76.85 -10.42 16.11
N GLU A 197 76.64 -11.60 16.71
CA GLU A 197 75.31 -12.20 16.90
C GLU A 197 74.36 -11.25 17.65
N GLY A 198 74.85 -10.58 18.70
CA GLY A 198 74.04 -9.64 19.50
C GLY A 198 73.58 -8.40 18.72
N GLU A 199 74.39 -7.86 17.80
CA GLU A 199 74.00 -6.74 16.95
C GLU A 199 72.97 -7.15 15.89
N MET A 200 73.18 -8.32 15.24
CA MET A 200 72.20 -8.87 14.29
C MET A 200 70.85 -9.16 14.95
N GLU A 201 70.85 -9.72 16.16
CA GLU A 201 69.62 -9.95 16.92
C GLU A 201 68.96 -8.62 17.35
N ALA A 202 69.73 -7.61 17.73
CA ALA A 202 69.18 -6.29 18.06
C ALA A 202 68.56 -5.62 16.82
N GLU A 203 69.18 -5.76 15.65
CA GLU A 203 68.63 -5.26 14.39
C GLU A 203 67.37 -6.02 13.97
N LYS A 204 67.36 -7.36 14.12
CA LYS A 204 66.16 -8.19 13.90
C LYS A 204 65.01 -7.75 14.81
N ARG A 205 65.25 -7.54 16.10
CA ARG A 205 64.25 -7.02 17.05
C ARG A 205 63.72 -5.64 16.64
N LYS A 206 64.57 -4.74 16.14
CA LYS A 206 64.14 -3.43 15.62
C LYS A 206 63.25 -3.57 14.38
N ARG A 207 63.60 -4.47 13.45
CA ARG A 207 62.79 -4.75 12.25
C ARG A 207 61.43 -5.35 12.61
N GLU A 208 61.40 -6.28 13.56
CA GLU A 208 60.17 -6.88 14.09
C GLU A 208 59.27 -5.83 14.77
N GLN A 209 59.84 -4.95 15.60
CA GLN A 209 59.09 -3.85 16.22
C GLN A 209 58.53 -2.86 15.18
N SER A 210 59.31 -2.54 14.14
CA SER A 210 58.86 -1.68 13.04
C SER A 210 57.70 -2.34 12.27
N CYS A 211 57.82 -3.62 11.95
CA CYS A 211 56.77 -4.40 11.30
C CYS A 211 55.49 -4.42 12.14
N MET A 212 55.60 -4.72 13.44
CA MET A 212 54.48 -4.70 14.38
C MET A 212 53.82 -3.32 14.45
N LYS A 213 54.61 -2.25 14.50
CA LYS A 213 54.09 -0.88 14.51
C LYS A 213 53.28 -0.57 13.26
N HIS A 214 53.79 -0.94 12.08
CA HIS A 214 53.08 -0.76 10.82
C HIS A 214 51.79 -1.59 10.73
N GLN A 215 51.79 -2.82 11.24
CA GLN A 215 50.58 -3.64 11.32
C GLN A 215 49.51 -3.00 12.21
N MET A 216 49.90 -2.49 13.37
CA MET A 216 48.99 -1.79 14.29
C MET A 216 48.44 -0.50 13.67
N GLU A 217 49.27 0.26 12.96
CA GLU A 217 48.86 1.47 12.27
C GLU A 217 47.90 1.18 11.10
N ALA A 218 48.17 0.13 10.32
CA ALA A 218 47.29 -0.32 9.25
C ALA A 218 45.93 -0.78 9.78
N ALA A 219 45.91 -1.55 10.87
CA ALA A 219 44.69 -1.97 11.54
C ALA A 219 43.89 -0.77 12.09
N ALA A 220 44.57 0.21 12.70
CA ALA A 220 43.95 1.45 13.16
C ALA A 220 43.39 2.28 12.00
N SER A 221 44.12 2.38 10.89
CA SER A 221 43.69 3.08 9.68
C SER A 221 42.44 2.44 9.07
N LEU A 222 42.41 1.10 8.98
CA LEU A 222 41.23 0.37 8.52
C LEU A 222 40.00 0.67 9.39
N LYS A 223 40.15 0.64 10.72
CA LYS A 223 39.08 1.00 11.66
C LYS A 223 38.59 2.43 11.44
N ARG A 224 39.49 3.40 11.29
CA ARG A 224 39.12 4.80 10.98
C ARG A 224 38.35 4.90 9.67
N ASN A 225 38.82 4.23 8.62
CA ASN A 225 38.15 4.24 7.32
C ASN A 225 36.76 3.60 7.38
N THR A 226 36.58 2.53 8.15
CA THR A 226 35.24 1.93 8.35
C THR A 226 34.28 2.89 9.04
N ILE A 227 34.73 3.61 10.06
CA ILE A 227 33.91 4.61 10.77
C ILE A 227 33.57 5.78 9.84
N LEU A 228 34.55 6.28 9.08
CA LEU A 228 34.31 7.36 8.11
C LEU A 228 33.28 6.97 7.05
N ASN A 229 33.39 5.76 6.50
CA ASN A 229 32.43 5.26 5.53
C ASN A 229 31.02 5.15 6.13
N GLN A 230 30.90 4.61 7.36
CA GLN A 230 29.62 4.55 8.07
C GLN A 230 28.97 5.93 8.24
N ILE A 231 29.75 6.96 8.61
CA ILE A 231 29.24 8.34 8.76
C ILE A 231 28.76 8.89 7.41
N VAL A 232 29.50 8.62 6.32
CA VAL A 232 29.11 9.06 4.98
C VAL A 232 27.82 8.40 4.54
N ASP A 233 27.66 7.10 4.78
CA ASP A 233 26.46 6.35 4.42
C ASP A 233 25.25 6.81 5.26
N GLN A 234 25.41 6.98 6.57
CA GLN A 234 24.38 7.58 7.43
C GLN A 234 23.93 8.95 6.92
N ARG A 235 24.86 9.80 6.44
CA ARG A 235 24.51 11.10 5.86
C ARG A 235 23.70 10.95 4.57
N ARG A 236 24.04 9.99 3.71
CA ARG A 236 23.29 9.70 2.48
C ARG A 236 21.88 9.21 2.81
N ASP A 237 21.75 8.32 3.78
CA ASP A 237 20.47 7.77 4.21
C ASP A 237 19.56 8.86 4.76
N LEU A 238 20.08 9.74 5.62
CA LEU A 238 19.32 10.90 6.12
C LEU A 238 18.87 11.83 5.00
N GLN A 239 19.73 12.08 4.00
CA GLN A 239 19.36 12.89 2.85
C GLN A 239 18.26 12.23 2.01
N MET A 240 18.32 10.92 1.83
CA MET A 240 17.28 10.15 1.14
C MET A 240 15.96 10.20 1.89
N LEU A 241 15.96 9.96 3.20
CA LEU A 241 14.76 10.05 4.04
C LEU A 241 14.13 11.45 4.02
N GLN A 242 14.94 12.50 4.06
CA GLN A 242 14.45 13.88 3.95
C GLN A 242 13.79 14.16 2.59
N ARG A 243 14.33 13.60 1.49
CA ARG A 243 13.71 13.71 0.16
C ARG A 243 12.38 12.97 0.12
N THR A 244 12.34 11.73 0.57
CA THR A 244 11.11 10.92 0.63
C THR A 244 10.03 11.60 1.46
N GLN A 245 10.39 12.19 2.60
CA GLN A 245 9.45 12.94 3.42
C GLN A 245 8.87 14.15 2.66
N ARG A 246 9.70 14.91 1.94
CA ARG A 246 9.25 16.05 1.13
C ARG A 246 8.34 15.62 -0.01
N GLU A 247 8.69 14.55 -0.71
CA GLU A 247 7.88 13.98 -1.79
C GLU A 247 6.51 13.54 -1.27
N HIS A 248 6.47 12.78 -0.17
CA HIS A 248 5.21 12.37 0.45
C HIS A 248 4.34 13.57 0.89
N LEU A 249 4.95 14.62 1.44
CA LEU A 249 4.22 15.84 1.78
C LEU A 249 3.67 16.55 0.53
N ALA A 250 4.45 16.60 -0.55
CA ALA A 250 4.02 17.17 -1.83
C ALA A 250 2.87 16.36 -2.45
N ASP A 251 2.92 15.03 -2.38
CA ASP A 251 1.85 14.15 -2.88
C ASP A 251 0.54 14.38 -2.13
N ARG A 252 0.60 14.46 -0.79
CA ARG A 252 -0.60 14.79 0.02
C ARG A 252 -1.16 16.17 -0.32
N ALA A 253 -0.29 17.16 -0.54
CA ALA A 253 -0.73 18.49 -0.95
C ALA A 253 -1.39 18.44 -2.34
N ALA A 254 -0.80 17.72 -3.30
CA ALA A 254 -1.35 17.55 -4.63
C ALA A 254 -2.69 16.79 -4.62
N GLU A 255 -2.86 15.81 -3.72
CA GLU A 255 -4.14 15.13 -3.50
C GLU A 255 -5.21 16.07 -2.97
N ALA A 256 -4.87 16.87 -1.96
CA ALA A 256 -5.78 17.88 -1.43
C ALA A 256 -6.18 18.89 -2.52
N ASP A 257 -5.23 19.36 -3.32
CA ASP A 257 -5.51 20.26 -4.45
C ASP A 257 -6.42 19.63 -5.50
N ARG A 258 -6.26 18.34 -5.80
CA ARG A 258 -7.16 17.62 -6.72
C ARG A 258 -8.58 17.56 -6.16
N MET A 259 -8.73 17.20 -4.88
CA MET A 259 -10.03 17.15 -4.23
C MET A 259 -10.69 18.53 -4.17
N ASN A 260 -9.93 19.56 -3.83
CA ASN A 260 -10.43 20.94 -3.79
C ASN A 260 -10.91 21.41 -5.17
N ARG A 261 -10.18 21.09 -6.25
CA ARG A 261 -10.62 21.39 -7.62
C ARG A 261 -11.93 20.69 -7.97
N ILE A 262 -12.06 19.40 -7.65
CA ILE A 262 -13.30 18.65 -7.90
C ILE A 262 -14.46 19.27 -7.12
N HIS A 263 -14.24 19.58 -5.84
CA HIS A 263 -15.25 20.21 -5.00
C HIS A 263 -15.69 21.58 -5.54
N GLN A 264 -14.74 22.40 -5.98
CA GLN A 264 -15.01 23.70 -6.58
C GLN A 264 -15.81 23.57 -7.89
N CYS A 265 -15.41 22.67 -8.79
CA CYS A 265 -16.16 22.41 -10.03
C CYS A 265 -17.60 21.97 -9.74
N LEU A 266 -17.80 21.06 -8.79
CA LEU A 266 -19.14 20.63 -8.39
C LEU A 266 -19.94 21.81 -7.83
N GLN A 267 -19.35 22.61 -6.95
CA GLN A 267 -20.04 23.79 -6.40
C GLN A 267 -20.47 24.76 -7.50
N GLU A 268 -19.60 25.04 -8.47
CA GLU A 268 -19.94 25.87 -9.62
C GLU A 268 -21.08 25.27 -10.45
N ASP A 269 -21.06 23.96 -10.71
CA ASP A 269 -22.12 23.28 -11.46
C ASP A 269 -23.47 23.32 -10.73
N TRP A 270 -23.44 23.19 -9.39
CA TRP A 270 -24.61 23.36 -8.54
C TRP A 270 -25.17 24.79 -8.61
N ASP A 271 -24.31 25.81 -8.54
CA ASP A 271 -24.72 27.21 -8.63
C ASP A 271 -25.30 27.56 -10.01
N ARG A 272 -24.69 27.04 -11.08
CA ARG A 272 -25.22 27.14 -12.46
C ARG A 272 -26.59 26.46 -12.54
N SER A 273 -26.73 25.25 -12.02
CA SER A 273 -27.99 24.50 -12.02
C SER A 273 -29.10 25.21 -11.24
N LEU A 274 -28.75 25.78 -10.08
CA LEU A 274 -29.66 26.59 -9.28
C LEU A 274 -30.13 27.83 -10.05
N SER A 275 -29.22 28.52 -10.73
CA SER A 275 -29.53 29.69 -11.55
C SER A 275 -30.43 29.33 -12.73
N MET A 276 -30.14 28.23 -13.43
CA MET A 276 -30.97 27.74 -14.53
C MET A 276 -32.37 27.32 -14.07
N LYS A 277 -32.49 26.69 -12.89
CA LYS A 277 -33.79 26.37 -12.31
C LYS A 277 -34.58 27.63 -11.99
N ARG A 278 -33.97 28.62 -11.33
CA ARG A 278 -34.64 29.90 -11.02
C ARG A 278 -35.13 30.59 -12.29
N GLN A 279 -34.34 30.57 -13.36
CA GLN A 279 -34.74 31.13 -14.65
C GLN A 279 -35.95 30.40 -15.23
N ARG A 280 -35.95 29.05 -15.26
CA ARG A 280 -37.11 28.26 -15.71
C ARG A 280 -38.35 28.51 -14.86
N ASP A 281 -38.20 28.57 -13.55
CA ASP A 281 -39.31 28.86 -12.63
C ASP A 281 -39.90 30.26 -12.89
N LEU A 282 -39.07 31.24 -13.27
CA LEU A 282 -39.54 32.58 -13.67
C LEU A 282 -40.26 32.57 -15.02
N GLU A 283 -39.74 31.83 -16.00
CA GLU A 283 -40.35 31.63 -17.31
C GLU A 283 -41.68 30.91 -17.20
N GLU A 284 -41.77 29.86 -16.39
CA GLU A 284 -43.00 29.11 -16.11
C GLU A 284 -44.03 30.03 -15.44
N LYS A 285 -43.65 30.78 -14.40
CA LYS A 285 -44.54 31.77 -13.79
C LYS A 285 -44.94 32.88 -14.77
N ALA A 286 -44.07 33.27 -15.69
CA ALA A 286 -44.41 34.26 -16.72
C ALA A 286 -45.40 33.67 -17.73
N PHE A 287 -45.23 32.41 -18.09
CA PHE A 287 -46.12 31.65 -18.95
C PHE A 287 -47.50 31.43 -18.30
N GLU A 288 -47.57 31.07 -17.02
CA GLU A 288 -48.81 30.97 -16.24
C GLU A 288 -49.53 32.33 -16.10
N ARG A 289 -48.77 33.43 -15.93
CA ARG A 289 -49.35 34.79 -15.83
C ARG A 289 -49.77 35.35 -17.18
N ALA A 290 -49.16 34.89 -18.27
CA ALA A 290 -49.56 35.31 -19.59
C ALA A 290 -50.96 34.75 -19.83
N SER A 291 -51.94 35.65 -19.89
CA SER A 291 -53.37 35.32 -19.89
C SER A 291 -53.72 34.17 -20.84
N ASP A 292 -54.71 33.36 -20.46
CA ASP A 292 -55.19 32.13 -21.12
C ASP A 292 -55.23 32.19 -22.68
N LYS A 293 -55.34 33.39 -23.26
CA LYS A 293 -55.42 33.70 -24.70
C LYS A 293 -54.23 33.27 -25.55
N LEU A 294 -53.13 32.78 -24.97
CA LEU A 294 -51.99 32.25 -25.71
C LEU A 294 -52.23 30.85 -26.26
N PHE A 295 -53.08 30.05 -25.61
CA PHE A 295 -53.40 28.70 -26.09
C PHE A 295 -54.47 28.75 -27.18
N LEU A 296 -54.24 28.00 -28.27
CA LEU A 296 -55.19 27.90 -29.38
C LEU A 296 -56.60 27.46 -28.92
N LEU A 297 -56.68 26.66 -27.86
CA LEU A 297 -57.93 26.21 -27.26
C LEU A 297 -58.69 27.36 -26.58
N ASP A 298 -58.00 28.25 -25.87
CA ASP A 298 -58.59 29.42 -25.22
C ASP A 298 -59.04 30.47 -26.26
N GLN A 299 -58.26 30.64 -27.34
CA GLN A 299 -58.68 31.47 -28.46
C GLN A 299 -59.94 30.95 -29.16
N CYS A 300 -60.32 29.69 -28.97
CA CYS A 300 -61.55 29.14 -29.51
C CYS A 300 -62.77 29.37 -28.60
N GLU A 301 -62.59 29.78 -27.33
CA GLU A 301 -63.71 30.03 -26.40
C GLU A 301 -64.58 31.22 -26.82
N LYS A 302 -63.98 32.22 -27.45
CA LYS A 302 -64.66 33.41 -28.01
C LYS A 302 -65.63 33.07 -29.14
N TYR A 303 -65.49 31.91 -29.79
CA TYR A 303 -66.43 31.46 -30.81
C TYR A 303 -67.51 30.57 -30.19
N ARG A 304 -68.75 31.04 -30.18
CA ARG A 304 -69.89 30.20 -29.81
C ARG A 304 -70.11 29.12 -30.87
N ARG A 305 -70.25 27.87 -30.42
CA ARG A 305 -70.45 26.67 -31.26
C ARG A 305 -71.51 26.90 -32.34
N CYS A 306 -71.32 26.31 -33.53
CA CYS A 306 -72.35 26.29 -34.57
C CYS A 306 -73.61 25.58 -34.07
N ARG A 307 -74.78 26.21 -34.20
CA ARG A 307 -76.07 25.64 -33.78
C ARG A 307 -76.49 24.39 -34.57
N GLN A 308 -75.87 24.13 -35.73
CA GLN A 308 -76.22 22.99 -36.60
C GLN A 308 -75.47 21.70 -36.25
N CYS A 309 -74.28 21.77 -35.66
CA CYS A 309 -73.54 20.59 -35.22
C CYS A 309 -73.49 20.56 -33.69
N GLN A 310 -74.50 19.98 -33.05
CA GLN A 310 -74.59 19.78 -31.59
C GLN A 310 -73.55 18.76 -31.05
N ARG A 311 -72.40 18.60 -31.69
CA ARG A 311 -71.37 17.64 -31.27
C ARG A 311 -70.62 18.19 -30.05
N ARG A 312 -70.54 17.39 -29.00
CA ARG A 312 -69.74 17.70 -27.80
C ARG A 312 -68.26 17.61 -28.15
N THR A 313 -67.46 18.52 -27.60
CA THR A 313 -65.99 18.54 -27.77
C THR A 313 -65.29 17.43 -26.99
N SER A 314 -66.03 16.70 -26.14
CA SER A 314 -65.56 15.51 -25.42
C SER A 314 -65.81 14.20 -26.19
N ASN A 315 -66.08 14.25 -27.50
CA ASN A 315 -66.32 13.03 -28.27
C ASN A 315 -65.00 12.27 -28.47
N VAL A 316 -64.76 11.31 -27.58
CA VAL A 316 -63.63 10.38 -27.63
C VAL A 316 -63.98 9.23 -28.58
N GLY A 317 -64.11 9.53 -29.88
CA GLY A 317 -64.05 8.52 -30.95
C GLY A 317 -65.14 7.44 -31.02
N GLU A 318 -66.21 7.50 -30.22
CA GLU A 318 -67.25 6.45 -30.22
C GLU A 318 -68.18 6.48 -31.44
N SER A 319 -68.12 7.55 -32.25
CA SER A 319 -68.97 7.70 -33.44
C SER A 319 -68.16 8.07 -34.70
N ASN A 320 -67.10 7.32 -35.00
CA ASN A 320 -66.42 7.39 -36.30
C ASN A 320 -67.15 6.52 -37.34
N VAL A 321 -68.44 6.78 -37.56
CA VAL A 321 -69.13 6.28 -38.76
C VAL A 321 -69.23 7.46 -39.71
N TRP A 322 -68.29 7.53 -40.65
CA TRP A 322 -68.37 8.47 -41.76
C TRP A 322 -69.53 8.03 -42.68
N PRO A 323 -70.59 8.84 -42.89
CA PRO A 323 -71.74 8.43 -43.69
C PRO A 323 -71.49 8.53 -45.21
N LEU A 324 -70.24 8.37 -45.65
CA LEU A 324 -69.80 8.58 -47.04
C LEU A 324 -68.86 7.47 -47.51
N ASN A 325 -69.25 6.21 -47.27
CA ASN A 325 -68.73 5.06 -48.02
C ASN A 325 -69.85 4.38 -48.82
N LYS A 326 -70.68 5.20 -49.49
CA LYS A 326 -71.34 4.72 -50.71
C LYS A 326 -70.31 4.88 -51.81
N PHE A 327 -69.67 3.78 -52.17
CA PHE A 327 -68.94 3.65 -53.44
C PHE A 327 -69.80 4.27 -54.55
N LEU A 328 -69.39 5.44 -55.06
CA LEU A 328 -69.94 5.96 -56.31
C LEU A 328 -69.35 5.08 -57.41
N GLN A 329 -70.16 4.20 -57.99
CA GLN A 329 -69.80 3.51 -59.23
C GLN A 329 -69.51 4.57 -60.30
N GLY A 330 -68.23 4.83 -60.56
CA GLY A 330 -67.82 5.76 -61.63
C GLY A 330 -66.51 6.53 -61.41
N SER A 331 -65.97 6.64 -60.19
CA SER A 331 -64.70 7.36 -60.00
C SER A 331 -63.50 6.43 -60.19
N ARG A 332 -63.19 6.13 -61.46
CA ARG A 332 -61.81 5.77 -61.85
C ARG A 332 -61.00 7.06 -61.87
N LEU A 333 -60.11 7.25 -60.91
CA LEU A 333 -58.85 7.94 -61.13
C LEU A 333 -57.76 7.18 -60.37
N LEU A 334 -57.07 6.34 -61.13
CA LEU A 334 -55.67 5.99 -60.91
C LEU A 334 -54.85 7.23 -61.25
N VAL A 335 -54.03 7.69 -60.30
CA VAL A 335 -52.58 8.00 -60.38
C VAL A 335 -52.19 8.67 -59.07
#